data_AF-A0ABD3AHR2-F1
#
_entry.id   AF-A0ABD3AHR2-F1
#
_cell.length_a   1.000
_cell.length_b   1.000
_cell.length_c   1.000
_cell.angle_alpha   90.00
_cell.angle_beta   90.00
_cell.angle_gamma   90.00
#
_symmetry.space_group_name_H-M   'P 1'
#
loop_
_entity.id
_entity.type
_entity.pdbx_description
1 polymer ?
#
loop_
_entity_poly.entity_id
_entity_poly.type
_entity_poly.pdbx_seq_one_letter_code
_entity_poly.pdbx_strand_id
1 'polypeptide(L)'
;MRGELVFQLRQGQMFNIEAGKQALRNINSLGLFSNIDIIPCPDDKNEGGIIASIQPGGTVSFEHRNIKGLNRSLNGSVNTSNLLNPQDDLAFKLEYVHPYFDGVYNPRNRTFCTSCFNSRKLSPVFTGGPGVDEVPPIWVDQTGVKANITENFTRQSKFTYGLVFEEITTRDEGSHISANGQRVLPNGGISADGPPTTLSGTGIDRMAFAQANVTQDNTEFVNGAIVGERNVFHVSLSLIKDLVLALAAELRILVRNTHVYAFAEHENDLGSSKDLNGNPTEVYRRMRHGSSYGVGVKLGLVRAEYAVDHNSGTGLVLPVWREILRYAGFDSY
;
A
#
# COMPACT_ATOMS: atom_id res chain seq x y z
N MET A 1 -30.82 -4.04 10.24
CA MET A 1 -30.23 -2.95 9.41
C MET A 1 -31.23 -1.87 9.03
N ARG A 2 -32.31 -2.14 8.27
CA ARG A 2 -33.27 -1.10 7.82
C ARG A 2 -33.96 -0.30 8.95
N GLY A 3 -34.11 -0.88 10.14
CA GLY A 3 -34.69 -0.21 11.31
C GLY A 3 -33.75 0.76 12.05
N GLU A 4 -32.46 0.77 11.73
CA GLU A 4 -31.45 1.62 12.39
C GLU A 4 -31.03 2.84 11.57
N LEU A 5 -31.51 2.91 10.33
CA LEU A 5 -31.31 4.07 9.48
C LEU A 5 -32.12 5.25 10.04
N VAL A 6 -31.42 6.35 10.32
CA VAL A 6 -32.04 7.62 10.70
C VAL A 6 -33.04 8.02 9.60
N PHE A 7 -34.18 8.62 9.96
CA PHE A 7 -35.27 8.95 9.02
C PHE A 7 -34.78 9.75 7.78
N GLN A 8 -33.71 10.53 7.93
CA GLN A 8 -33.07 11.33 6.89
C GLN A 8 -32.23 10.54 5.87
N LEU A 9 -31.99 9.24 6.09
CA LEU A 9 -31.36 8.32 5.13
C LEU A 9 -32.37 7.40 4.44
N ARG A 10 -33.68 7.65 4.62
CA ARG A 10 -34.73 6.95 3.86
C ARG A 10 -34.82 7.51 2.44
N GLN A 11 -35.22 6.65 1.52
CA GLN A 11 -35.38 6.96 0.09
C GLN A 11 -36.19 8.26 -0.12
N GLY A 12 -35.64 9.24 -0.87
CA GLY A 12 -36.30 10.51 -1.20
C GLY A 12 -35.96 11.71 -0.29
N GLN A 13 -34.89 11.67 0.50
CA GLN A 13 -34.42 12.78 1.35
C GLN A 13 -33.02 13.26 0.90
N MET A 14 -32.69 14.53 1.13
CA MET A 14 -31.33 15.06 0.87
C MET A 14 -30.31 14.34 1.73
N PHE A 15 -29.20 13.90 1.11
CA PHE A 15 -28.13 13.21 1.80
C PHE A 15 -27.46 14.12 2.84
N ASN A 16 -27.62 13.77 4.12
CA ASN A 16 -26.98 14.47 5.24
C ASN A 16 -25.84 13.62 5.80
N ILE A 17 -24.61 14.12 5.71
CA ILE A 17 -23.40 13.44 6.16
C ILE A 17 -23.37 13.20 7.68
N GLU A 18 -24.00 14.07 8.48
CA GLU A 18 -24.11 13.91 9.93
C GLU A 18 -25.08 12.79 10.29
N ALA A 19 -26.19 12.67 9.54
CA ALA A 19 -27.11 11.55 9.67
C ALA A 19 -26.44 10.23 9.27
N GLY A 20 -25.59 10.24 8.23
CA GLY A 20 -24.73 9.10 7.84
C GLY A 20 -23.79 8.66 8.96
N LYS A 21 -23.07 9.60 9.57
CA LYS A 21 -22.19 9.33 10.73
C LYS A 21 -22.97 8.80 11.94
N GLN A 22 -24.17 9.32 12.20
CA GLN A 22 -24.99 8.84 13.31
C GLN A 22 -25.55 7.44 13.06
N ALA A 23 -25.99 7.13 11.83
CA ALA A 23 -26.40 5.78 11.46
C ALA A 23 -25.23 4.80 11.58
N LEU A 24 -24.02 5.20 11.16
CA LEU A 24 -22.81 4.40 11.32
C LEU A 24 -22.53 4.08 12.79
N ARG A 25 -22.68 5.07 13.69
CA ARG A 25 -22.52 4.87 15.14
C ARG A 25 -23.54 3.89 15.71
N ASN A 26 -24.81 4.00 15.30
CA ASN A 26 -25.87 3.10 15.76
C ASN A 26 -25.58 1.66 15.32
N ILE A 27 -25.22 1.45 14.04
CA ILE A 27 -24.95 0.11 13.51
C ILE A 27 -23.66 -0.47 14.12
N ASN A 28 -22.61 0.35 14.33
CA ASN A 28 -21.41 -0.09 15.04
C ASN A 28 -21.71 -0.49 16.49
N SER A 29 -22.67 0.17 17.16
CA SER A 29 -23.05 -0.16 18.54
C SER A 29 -23.71 -1.54 18.69
N LEU A 30 -24.20 -2.12 17.59
CA LEU A 30 -24.76 -3.48 17.59
C LEU A 30 -23.71 -4.58 17.77
N GLY A 31 -22.41 -4.28 17.58
CA GLY A 31 -21.33 -5.27 17.70
C GLY A 31 -21.40 -6.42 16.70
N LEU A 32 -22.16 -6.27 15.61
CA LEU A 32 -22.38 -7.32 14.60
C LEU A 32 -21.24 -7.42 13.57
N PHE A 33 -20.47 -6.35 13.38
CA PHE A 33 -19.43 -6.25 12.36
C PHE A 33 -18.16 -5.65 12.96
N SER A 34 -16.99 -6.06 12.45
CA SER A 34 -15.70 -5.52 12.92
C SER A 34 -15.43 -4.11 12.39
N ASN A 35 -15.96 -3.81 11.21
CA ASN A 35 -15.84 -2.55 10.52
C ASN A 35 -17.03 -2.39 9.58
N ILE A 36 -17.44 -1.14 9.35
CA ILE A 36 -18.57 -0.82 8.48
C ILE A 36 -18.18 0.44 7.72
N ASP A 37 -18.27 0.37 6.40
CA ASP A 37 -18.04 1.51 5.53
C ASP A 37 -19.35 1.93 4.87
N ILE A 38 -19.52 3.26 4.70
CA ILE A 38 -20.63 3.85 3.95
C ILE A 38 -20.03 4.51 2.72
N ILE A 39 -20.40 3.99 1.56
CA ILE A 39 -19.94 4.51 0.27
C ILE A 39 -21.11 5.25 -0.38
N PRO A 40 -21.02 6.57 -0.59
CA PRO A 40 -21.99 7.30 -1.39
C PRO A 40 -21.76 6.96 -2.86
N CYS A 41 -22.76 6.34 -3.50
CA CYS A 41 -22.77 6.04 -4.92
C CYS A 41 -23.72 7.03 -5.63
N PRO A 42 -23.35 7.58 -6.79
CA PRO A 42 -24.29 8.32 -7.64
C PRO A 42 -25.49 7.43 -8.02
N ASP A 43 -26.69 8.02 -8.09
CA ASP A 43 -27.89 7.32 -8.58
C ASP A 43 -27.98 7.44 -10.10
N ASP A 44 -27.70 6.35 -10.82
CA ASP A 44 -27.76 6.30 -12.29
C ASP A 44 -29.14 6.66 -12.86
N LYS A 45 -30.20 6.59 -12.05
CA LYS A 45 -31.58 6.87 -12.47
C LYS A 45 -32.03 8.29 -12.20
N ASN A 46 -31.33 9.03 -11.33
CA ASN A 46 -31.68 10.39 -10.94
C ASN A 46 -30.41 11.26 -10.91
N GLU A 47 -30.27 12.17 -11.88
CA GLU A 47 -29.19 13.15 -11.88
C GLU A 47 -29.18 13.94 -10.54
N GLY A 48 -28.06 13.87 -9.82
CA GLY A 48 -27.89 14.49 -8.50
C GLY A 48 -28.37 13.65 -7.30
N GLY A 49 -28.88 12.43 -7.52
CA GLY A 49 -29.21 11.47 -6.45
C GLY A 49 -27.96 10.76 -5.91
N ILE A 50 -27.93 10.48 -4.61
CA ILE A 50 -26.88 9.70 -3.94
C ILE A 50 -27.52 8.51 -3.24
N ILE A 51 -27.09 7.30 -3.60
CA ILE A 51 -27.41 6.05 -2.93
C ILE A 51 -26.29 5.74 -1.93
N ALA A 52 -26.62 5.71 -0.65
CA ALA A 52 -25.67 5.27 0.36
C ALA A 52 -25.63 3.73 0.41
N SER A 53 -24.51 3.14 -0.02
CA SER A 53 -24.26 1.70 0.11
C SER A 53 -23.55 1.41 1.42
N ILE A 54 -24.09 0.47 2.20
CA ILE A 54 -23.49 0.00 3.45
C ILE A 54 -22.74 -1.29 3.13
N GLN A 55 -21.43 -1.29 3.33
CA GLN A 55 -20.57 -2.45 3.15
C GLN A 55 -20.09 -2.92 4.52
N PRO A 56 -20.68 -3.98 5.09
CA PRO A 56 -20.19 -4.56 6.34
C PRO A 56 -18.90 -5.34 6.06
N GLY A 57 -17.83 -4.98 6.75
CA GLY A 57 -16.55 -5.67 6.70
C GLY A 57 -16.36 -6.62 7.90
N GLY A 58 -15.40 -7.52 7.75
CA GLY A 58 -15.15 -8.60 8.68
C GLY A 58 -13.70 -9.05 8.66
N THR A 59 -13.07 -9.16 9.84
CA THR A 59 -11.84 -9.95 9.98
C THR A 59 -12.07 -11.16 10.87
N VAL A 60 -11.78 -12.35 10.34
CA VAL A 60 -11.68 -13.60 11.12
C VAL A 60 -10.22 -13.91 11.31
N SER A 61 -9.79 -14.08 12.56
CA SER A 61 -8.41 -14.45 12.86
C SER A 61 -8.35 -15.64 13.82
N PHE A 62 -7.32 -16.46 13.64
CA PHE A 62 -6.95 -17.52 14.55
C PHE A 62 -5.50 -17.30 14.99
N GLU A 63 -5.24 -17.60 16.25
CA GLU A 63 -3.91 -17.52 16.81
C GLU A 63 -3.66 -18.75 17.69
N HIS A 64 -2.54 -19.42 17.44
CA HIS A 64 -2.05 -20.50 18.27
C HIS A 64 -0.67 -20.15 18.80
N ARG A 65 -0.57 -19.98 20.11
CA ARG A 65 0.68 -19.59 20.80
C ARG A 65 1.32 -20.79 21.50
N ASN A 66 2.61 -20.63 21.79
CA ASN A 66 3.41 -21.58 22.53
C ASN A 66 3.50 -22.98 21.89
N ILE A 67 3.68 -23.03 20.58
CA ILE A 67 3.87 -24.30 19.85
C ILE A 67 5.09 -25.03 20.42
N LYS A 68 4.89 -26.28 20.86
CA LYS A 68 5.90 -27.15 21.48
C LYS A 68 6.57 -26.57 22.74
N GLY A 69 5.94 -25.61 23.43
CA GLY A 69 6.53 -25.00 24.64
C GLY A 69 7.67 -24.01 24.34
N LEU A 70 7.89 -23.63 23.07
CA LEU A 70 9.01 -22.80 22.63
C LEU A 70 8.61 -21.35 22.35
N ASN A 71 7.46 -20.90 22.87
CA ASN A 71 6.89 -19.57 22.63
C ASN A 71 6.75 -19.19 21.14
N ARG A 72 6.66 -20.19 20.27
CA ARG A 72 6.37 -20.02 18.83
C ARG A 72 4.89 -19.75 18.63
N SER A 73 4.53 -18.90 17.69
CA SER A 73 3.14 -18.62 17.36
C SER A 73 2.85 -18.81 15.88
N LEU A 74 1.60 -19.19 15.60
CA LEU A 74 1.01 -19.23 14.27
C LEU A 74 -0.25 -18.38 14.30
N ASN A 75 -0.30 -17.37 13.43
CA ASN A 75 -1.35 -16.37 13.37
C ASN A 75 -1.90 -16.37 11.95
N GLY A 76 -3.17 -16.68 11.77
CA GLY A 76 -3.84 -16.56 10.49
C GLY A 76 -4.99 -15.58 10.57
N SER A 77 -5.18 -14.78 9.52
CA SER A 77 -6.27 -13.83 9.42
C SER A 77 -6.82 -13.82 8.00
N VAL A 78 -8.13 -13.74 7.88
CA VAL A 78 -8.85 -13.45 6.65
C VAL A 78 -9.68 -12.20 6.89
N ASN A 79 -9.51 -11.21 6.03
CA ASN A 79 -10.17 -9.92 6.08
C ASN A 79 -10.96 -9.70 4.78
N THR A 80 -12.13 -9.10 4.90
CA THR A 80 -12.91 -8.59 3.78
C THR A 80 -13.50 -7.23 4.17
N SER A 81 -13.42 -6.25 3.27
CA SER A 81 -14.10 -4.97 3.44
C SER A 81 -15.61 -5.07 3.16
N ASN A 82 -16.02 -6.10 2.41
CA ASN A 82 -17.41 -6.29 2.00
C ASN A 82 -17.84 -7.76 2.12
N LEU A 83 -18.50 -8.09 3.23
CA LEU A 83 -19.09 -9.41 3.48
C LEU A 83 -20.22 -9.77 2.53
N LEU A 84 -20.84 -8.79 1.85
CA LEU A 84 -21.91 -9.04 0.89
C LEU A 84 -21.35 -9.53 -0.46
N ASN A 85 -20.17 -9.05 -0.84
CA ASN A 85 -19.42 -9.49 -2.03
C ASN A 85 -17.97 -9.81 -1.66
N PRO A 86 -17.72 -10.88 -0.89
CA PRO A 86 -16.38 -11.16 -0.37
C PRO A 86 -15.39 -11.56 -1.46
N GLN A 87 -15.86 -11.93 -2.65
CA GLN A 87 -15.01 -12.34 -3.78
C GLN A 87 -14.15 -11.19 -4.32
N ASP A 88 -14.60 -9.94 -4.13
CA ASP A 88 -13.96 -8.78 -4.74
C ASP A 88 -12.76 -8.25 -3.93
N ASP A 89 -12.73 -8.50 -2.61
CA ASP A 89 -11.73 -7.92 -1.70
C ASP A 89 -11.36 -8.86 -0.52
N LEU A 90 -11.16 -10.15 -0.80
CA LEU A 90 -10.68 -11.09 0.21
C LEU A 90 -9.16 -10.99 0.37
N ALA A 91 -8.70 -10.61 1.55
CA ALA A 91 -7.29 -10.63 1.93
C ALA A 91 -7.04 -11.69 3.02
N PHE A 92 -5.99 -12.48 2.88
CA PHE A 92 -5.51 -13.43 3.86
C PHE A 92 -4.07 -13.12 4.23
N LYS A 93 -3.72 -13.46 5.46
CA LYS A 93 -2.35 -13.48 5.96
C LYS A 93 -2.18 -14.66 6.89
N LEU A 94 -1.19 -15.48 6.65
CA LEU A 94 -0.76 -16.55 7.53
C LEU A 94 0.68 -16.27 7.96
N GLU A 95 0.95 -16.17 9.24
CA GLU A 95 2.22 -15.73 9.82
C GLU A 95 2.69 -16.71 10.90
N TYR A 96 3.92 -17.16 10.78
CA TYR A 96 4.60 -17.98 11.78
C TYR A 96 5.75 -17.17 12.39
N VAL A 97 5.75 -17.07 13.72
CA VAL A 97 6.76 -16.36 14.50
C VAL A 97 7.52 -17.33 15.39
N HIS A 98 8.84 -17.30 15.27
CA HIS A 98 9.77 -18.08 16.07
C HIS A 98 10.73 -17.14 16.81
N PRO A 99 10.42 -16.77 18.06
CA PRO A 99 11.34 -16.01 18.90
C PRO A 99 12.52 -16.89 19.34
N TYR A 100 13.65 -16.27 19.68
CA TYR A 100 14.87 -16.97 20.09
C TYR A 100 15.31 -18.03 19.06
N PHE A 101 15.34 -17.64 17.79
CA PHE A 101 15.59 -18.52 16.66
C PHE A 101 16.89 -19.35 16.83
N ASP A 102 17.91 -18.77 17.46
CA ASP A 102 19.21 -19.42 17.73
C ASP A 102 19.36 -20.00 19.14
N GLY A 103 18.27 -20.02 19.91
CA GLY A 103 18.27 -20.39 21.33
C GLY A 103 18.26 -19.19 22.28
N VAL A 104 17.74 -19.43 23.48
CA VAL A 104 17.44 -18.42 24.50
C VAL A 104 18.72 -17.75 25.04
N TYR A 105 19.84 -18.47 25.03
CA TYR A 105 21.13 -17.97 25.55
C TYR A 105 21.97 -17.24 24.51
N ASN A 106 21.49 -17.14 23.25
CA ASN A 106 22.25 -16.45 22.22
C ASN A 106 22.14 -14.92 22.41
N PRO A 107 23.25 -14.18 22.49
CA PRO A 107 23.23 -12.73 22.72
C PRO A 107 22.55 -11.94 21.60
N ARG A 108 22.44 -12.50 20.38
CA ARG A 108 21.81 -11.81 19.24
C ARG A 108 20.28 -11.74 19.31
N ASN A 109 19.66 -12.54 20.19
CA ASN A 109 18.22 -12.57 20.45
C ASN A 109 17.36 -12.40 19.17
N ARG A 110 17.58 -13.29 18.20
CA ARG A 110 16.97 -13.19 16.88
C ARG A 110 15.55 -13.77 16.88
N THR A 111 14.64 -13.09 16.19
CA THR A 111 13.29 -13.57 15.90
C THR A 111 13.16 -13.83 14.42
N PHE A 112 12.76 -15.04 14.07
CA PHE A 112 12.38 -15.38 12.70
C PHE A 112 10.87 -15.23 12.53
N CYS A 113 10.45 -14.58 11.45
CA CYS A 113 9.05 -14.44 11.09
C CYS A 113 8.89 -14.77 9.60
N THR A 114 8.00 -15.70 9.28
CA THR A 114 7.63 -16.00 7.89
C THR A 114 6.14 -15.85 7.71
N SER A 115 5.70 -15.25 6.61
CA SER A 115 4.29 -15.06 6.31
C SER A 115 3.96 -15.33 4.85
N CYS A 116 2.78 -15.89 4.60
CA CYS A 116 2.14 -15.93 3.30
C CYS A 116 0.98 -14.95 3.32
N PHE A 117 0.75 -14.21 2.24
CA PHE A 117 -0.29 -13.20 2.18
C PHE A 117 -0.85 -13.04 0.77
N ASN A 118 -2.05 -12.48 0.68
CA ASN A 118 -2.49 -11.79 -0.51
C ASN A 118 -3.03 -10.40 -0.16
N SER A 119 -2.99 -9.51 -1.15
CA SER A 119 -3.62 -8.21 -1.08
C SER A 119 -4.05 -7.76 -2.46
N ARG A 120 -5.16 -7.03 -2.54
CA ARG A 120 -5.61 -6.35 -3.75
C ARG A 120 -5.59 -4.84 -3.49
N LYS A 121 -5.08 -4.08 -4.45
CA LYS A 121 -5.06 -2.61 -4.38
C LYS A 121 -5.38 -2.01 -5.73
N LEU A 122 -6.03 -0.85 -5.75
CA LEU A 122 -6.21 -0.09 -6.97
C LEU A 122 -4.86 0.47 -7.45
N SER A 123 -4.57 0.34 -8.75
CA SER A 123 -3.35 0.91 -9.32
C SER A 123 -3.46 2.45 -9.34
N PRO A 124 -2.48 3.17 -8.76
CA PRO A 124 -2.45 4.63 -8.84
C PRO A 124 -1.93 5.15 -10.19
N VAL A 125 -1.40 4.26 -11.04
CA VAL A 125 -0.77 4.63 -12.32
C VAL A 125 -1.80 4.72 -13.45
N PHE A 126 -2.82 3.86 -13.41
CA PHE A 126 -3.88 3.79 -14.41
C PHE A 126 -5.10 4.56 -13.94
N THR A 127 -4.93 5.87 -13.78
CA THR A 127 -6.00 6.81 -13.41
C THR A 127 -6.16 7.86 -14.50
N GLY A 128 -7.38 8.37 -14.70
CA GLY A 128 -7.65 9.45 -15.65
C GLY A 128 -6.78 10.69 -15.41
N GLY A 129 -6.26 11.27 -16.49
CA GLY A 129 -5.59 12.57 -16.44
C GLY A 129 -6.59 13.72 -16.24
N PRO A 130 -6.11 14.95 -15.96
CA PRO A 130 -6.99 16.12 -15.82
C PRO A 130 -7.89 16.29 -17.06
N GLY A 131 -9.22 16.27 -16.86
CA GLY A 131 -10.21 16.42 -17.94
C GLY A 131 -10.60 15.14 -18.69
N VAL A 132 -10.24 13.95 -18.19
CA VAL A 132 -10.74 12.66 -18.70
C VAL A 132 -11.55 11.99 -17.60
N ASP A 133 -12.86 11.90 -17.79
CA ASP A 133 -13.81 11.62 -16.70
C ASP A 133 -13.85 10.16 -16.23
N GLU A 134 -13.38 9.18 -17.02
CA GLU A 134 -13.33 7.79 -16.54
C GLU A 134 -12.33 6.96 -17.34
N VAL A 135 -11.25 6.52 -16.68
CA VAL A 135 -10.38 5.46 -17.18
C VAL A 135 -10.69 4.22 -16.35
N PRO A 136 -11.02 3.08 -16.97
CA PRO A 136 -11.34 1.88 -16.22
C PRO A 136 -10.20 1.50 -15.27
N PRO A 137 -10.52 1.24 -13.99
CA PRO A 137 -9.55 0.96 -12.95
C PRO A 137 -8.83 -0.36 -13.23
N ILE A 138 -7.55 -0.37 -12.91
CA ILE A 138 -6.73 -1.58 -12.91
C ILE A 138 -6.42 -1.95 -11.47
N TRP A 139 -6.79 -3.17 -11.09
CA TRP A 139 -6.49 -3.74 -9.80
C TRP A 139 -5.14 -4.46 -9.84
N VAL A 140 -4.37 -4.33 -8.77
CA VAL A 140 -3.09 -4.99 -8.58
C VAL A 140 -3.27 -6.00 -7.45
N ASP A 141 -3.26 -7.27 -7.81
CA ASP A 141 -3.25 -8.40 -6.90
C ASP A 141 -1.81 -8.79 -6.61
N GLN A 142 -1.46 -8.83 -5.33
CA GLN A 142 -0.16 -9.30 -4.86
C GLN A 142 -0.41 -10.54 -4.03
N THR A 143 0.24 -11.65 -4.39
CA THR A 143 0.27 -12.86 -3.56
C THR A 143 1.71 -13.26 -3.34
N GLY A 144 2.10 -13.48 -2.09
CA GLY A 144 3.51 -13.68 -1.81
C GLY A 144 3.83 -14.35 -0.49
N VAL A 145 5.12 -14.62 -0.35
CA VAL A 145 5.76 -15.17 0.83
C VAL A 145 6.86 -14.21 1.27
N LYS A 146 6.92 -13.94 2.56
CA LYS A 146 7.89 -13.07 3.19
C LYS A 146 8.57 -13.81 4.33
N ALA A 147 9.88 -13.73 4.41
CA ALA A 147 10.67 -14.28 5.50
C ALA A 147 11.62 -13.22 6.03
N ASN A 148 11.53 -12.88 7.31
CA ASN A 148 12.37 -11.88 7.97
C ASN A 148 13.06 -12.47 9.20
N ILE A 149 14.28 -12.03 9.43
CA ILE A 149 15.01 -12.21 10.68
C ILE A 149 15.16 -10.83 11.32
N THR A 150 14.81 -10.71 12.60
CA THR A 150 15.01 -9.49 13.39
C THR A 150 15.98 -9.76 14.51
N GLU A 151 17.08 -9.03 14.54
CA GLU A 151 18.06 -9.01 15.63
C GLU A 151 17.77 -7.82 16.54
N ASN A 152 17.67 -8.06 17.84
CA ASN A 152 17.43 -7.01 18.82
C ASN A 152 18.77 -6.66 19.47
N PHE A 153 19.28 -5.45 19.24
CA PHE A 153 20.52 -4.98 19.86
C PHE A 153 20.26 -4.38 21.24
N THR A 154 19.23 -3.55 21.36
CA THR A 154 18.77 -2.97 22.63
C THR A 154 17.26 -3.12 22.72
N ARG A 155 16.65 -2.64 23.82
CA ARG A 155 15.17 -2.67 23.98
C ARG A 155 14.43 -1.99 22.84
N GLN A 156 15.03 -0.98 22.22
CA GLN A 156 14.41 -0.18 21.17
C GLN A 156 15.15 -0.23 19.83
N SER A 157 16.45 -0.55 19.82
CA SER A 157 17.24 -0.70 18.60
C SER A 157 17.19 -2.11 18.03
N LYS A 158 16.81 -2.22 16.75
CA LYS A 158 16.54 -3.48 16.05
C LYS A 158 17.06 -3.45 14.63
N PHE A 159 17.52 -4.59 14.14
CA PHE A 159 17.85 -4.78 12.74
C PHE A 159 17.04 -5.92 12.17
N THR A 160 16.24 -5.63 11.15
CA THR A 160 15.39 -6.60 10.46
C THR A 160 15.84 -6.72 9.03
N TYR A 161 16.20 -7.92 8.59
CA TYR A 161 16.47 -8.22 7.18
C TYR A 161 15.61 -9.39 6.73
N GLY A 162 15.21 -9.39 5.47
CA GLY A 162 14.31 -10.41 4.97
C GLY A 162 14.24 -10.45 3.46
N LEU A 163 13.64 -11.53 2.98
CA LEU A 163 13.35 -11.77 1.58
C LEU A 163 11.84 -11.81 1.41
N VAL A 164 11.39 -11.28 0.29
CA VAL A 164 10.00 -11.29 -0.13
C VAL A 164 9.93 -11.81 -1.55
N PHE A 165 9.02 -12.74 -1.79
CA PHE A 165 8.72 -13.30 -3.10
C PHE A 165 7.24 -13.06 -3.37
N GLU A 166 6.93 -12.34 -4.43
CA GLU A 166 5.57 -11.93 -4.77
C GLU A 166 5.28 -12.19 -6.24
N GLU A 167 4.09 -12.68 -6.53
CA GLU A 167 3.48 -12.61 -7.84
C GLU A 167 2.52 -11.42 -7.85
N ILE A 168 2.72 -10.53 -8.81
CA ILE A 168 1.87 -9.38 -9.10
C ILE A 168 1.00 -9.76 -10.29
N THR A 169 -0.31 -9.69 -10.15
CA THR A 169 -1.27 -9.87 -11.24
C THR A 169 -2.11 -8.62 -11.37
N THR A 170 -2.18 -8.06 -12.58
CA THR A 170 -3.04 -6.90 -12.86
C THR A 170 -4.37 -7.37 -13.44
N ARG A 171 -5.47 -6.85 -12.93
CA ARG A 171 -6.83 -7.21 -13.34
C ARG A 171 -7.67 -6.00 -13.72
N ASP A 172 -8.59 -6.20 -14.65
CA ASP A 172 -9.62 -5.21 -15.01
C ASP A 172 -10.81 -5.25 -14.03
N GLU A 173 -11.83 -4.43 -14.28
CA GLU A 173 -13.09 -4.42 -13.54
C GLU A 173 -13.81 -5.78 -13.53
N GLY A 174 -13.69 -6.54 -14.61
CA GLY A 174 -14.24 -7.88 -14.76
C GLY A 174 -13.44 -8.96 -14.03
N SER A 175 -12.40 -8.60 -13.28
CA SER A 175 -11.44 -9.52 -12.64
C SER A 175 -10.69 -10.41 -13.63
N HIS A 176 -10.64 -10.07 -14.92
CA HIS A 176 -9.79 -10.74 -15.89
C HIS A 176 -8.38 -10.18 -15.86
N ILE A 177 -7.39 -11.03 -16.17
CA ILE A 177 -6.00 -10.59 -16.26
C ILE A 177 -5.90 -9.56 -17.39
N SER A 178 -5.42 -8.37 -17.04
CA SER A 178 -5.27 -7.26 -17.97
C SER A 178 -3.79 -6.98 -18.18
N ALA A 179 -3.29 -7.30 -19.37
CA ALA A 179 -1.89 -7.14 -19.77
C ALA A 179 -1.55 -5.70 -20.20
N ASN A 180 -2.57 -4.96 -20.67
CA ASN A 180 -2.45 -3.59 -21.15
C ASN A 180 -3.51 -2.73 -20.49
N GLY A 181 -3.11 -1.51 -20.14
CA GLY A 181 -4.07 -0.51 -19.70
C GLY A 181 -5.02 -0.13 -20.82
N GLN A 182 -6.11 0.52 -20.45
CA GLN A 182 -7.06 1.02 -21.43
C GLN A 182 -6.75 2.48 -21.77
N ARG A 183 -6.90 2.83 -23.04
CA ARG A 183 -6.73 4.18 -23.57
C ARG A 183 -8.06 4.68 -24.12
N VAL A 184 -8.41 5.91 -23.78
CA VAL A 184 -9.53 6.63 -24.40
C VAL A 184 -9.10 7.13 -25.78
N LEU A 185 -9.84 6.74 -26.82
CA LEU A 185 -9.67 7.15 -28.20
C LEU A 185 -10.29 8.55 -28.42
N PRO A 186 -9.84 9.32 -29.43
CA PRO A 186 -10.39 10.65 -29.73
C PRO A 186 -11.88 10.69 -30.07
N ASN A 187 -12.49 9.54 -30.36
CA ASN A 187 -13.92 9.37 -30.59
C ASN A 187 -14.72 9.05 -29.31
N GLY A 188 -14.09 9.05 -28.13
CA GLY A 188 -14.69 8.67 -26.86
C GLY A 188 -14.78 7.15 -26.63
N GLY A 189 -14.30 6.32 -27.57
CA GLY A 189 -14.23 4.87 -27.40
C GLY A 189 -13.06 4.44 -26.51
N ILE A 190 -13.15 3.26 -25.92
CA ILE A 190 -12.08 2.69 -25.09
C ILE A 190 -11.34 1.63 -25.91
N SER A 191 -10.01 1.71 -25.98
CA SER A 191 -9.15 0.70 -26.61
C SER A 191 -8.27 0.02 -25.55
N ALA A 192 -8.11 -1.30 -25.68
CA ALA A 192 -7.23 -2.12 -24.83
C ALA A 192 -5.76 -2.11 -25.28
N ASP A 193 -5.38 -1.27 -26.26
CA ASP A 193 -4.00 -1.09 -26.74
C ASP A 193 -3.25 -0.01 -25.95
N GLY A 194 -3.55 0.15 -24.66
CA GLY A 194 -2.82 1.07 -23.79
C GLY A 194 -1.46 0.52 -23.36
N PRO A 195 -0.74 1.26 -22.49
CA PRO A 195 0.59 0.85 -22.05
C PRO A 195 0.54 -0.46 -21.25
N PRO A 196 1.60 -1.29 -21.29
CA PRO A 196 1.64 -2.56 -20.56
C PRO A 196 1.49 -2.31 -19.06
N THR A 197 0.69 -3.17 -18.41
CA THR A 197 0.37 -3.08 -16.97
C THR A 197 1.45 -3.66 -16.08
N THR A 198 2.26 -4.56 -16.63
CA THR A 198 3.40 -5.17 -15.98
C THR A 198 4.64 -5.10 -16.87
N LEU A 199 5.82 -5.31 -16.30
CA LEU A 199 7.08 -5.22 -17.03
C LEU A 199 7.19 -6.30 -18.10
N SER A 200 6.67 -7.51 -17.84
CA SER A 200 6.62 -8.58 -18.85
C SER A 200 5.61 -8.31 -19.98
N GLY A 201 4.70 -7.35 -19.81
CA GLY A 201 3.60 -7.09 -20.73
C GLY A 201 2.55 -8.20 -20.79
N THR A 202 2.56 -9.14 -19.83
CA THR A 202 1.59 -10.26 -19.77
C THR A 202 0.45 -10.01 -18.78
N GLY A 203 0.58 -8.99 -17.92
CA GLY A 203 -0.32 -8.74 -16.80
C GLY A 203 0.01 -9.58 -15.56
N ILE A 204 1.04 -10.43 -15.62
CA ILE A 204 1.54 -11.20 -14.48
C ILE A 204 3.06 -11.07 -14.41
N ASP A 205 3.57 -10.57 -13.29
CA ASP A 205 5.00 -10.51 -13.01
C ASP A 205 5.33 -11.22 -11.70
N ARG A 206 6.54 -11.76 -11.61
CA ARG A 206 7.08 -12.31 -10.37
C ARG A 206 8.29 -11.51 -9.96
N MET A 207 8.30 -11.08 -8.71
CA MET A 207 9.40 -10.33 -8.14
C MET A 207 9.90 -10.99 -6.86
N ALA A 208 11.20 -10.84 -6.64
CA ALA A 208 11.85 -11.19 -5.40
C ALA A 208 12.62 -9.96 -4.92
N PHE A 209 12.47 -9.59 -3.66
CA PHE A 209 13.22 -8.46 -3.12
C PHE A 209 13.77 -8.76 -1.73
N ALA A 210 14.98 -8.28 -1.51
CA ALA A 210 15.61 -8.24 -0.21
C ALA A 210 15.32 -6.89 0.44
N GLN A 211 14.96 -6.89 1.71
CA GLN A 211 14.73 -5.69 2.48
C GLN A 211 15.51 -5.74 3.78
N ALA A 212 16.07 -4.62 4.19
CA ALA A 212 16.82 -4.44 5.41
C ALA A 212 16.41 -3.13 6.09
N ASN A 213 16.01 -3.22 7.35
CA ASN A 213 15.51 -2.12 8.15
C ASN A 213 16.33 -2.06 9.44
N VAL A 214 17.06 -0.98 9.65
CA VAL A 214 17.78 -0.70 10.90
C VAL A 214 17.02 0.38 11.64
N THR A 215 16.57 0.08 12.86
CA THR A 215 16.08 1.09 13.80
C THR A 215 17.13 1.25 14.88
N GLN A 216 17.70 2.45 14.98
CA GLN A 216 18.52 2.87 16.10
C GLN A 216 17.68 3.81 16.96
N ASP A 217 17.45 3.44 18.21
CA ASP A 217 16.62 4.21 19.14
C ASP A 217 17.36 4.28 20.47
N ASN A 218 17.72 5.51 20.85
CA ASN A 218 18.39 5.88 22.08
C ASN A 218 17.46 6.75 22.96
N THR A 219 16.14 6.60 22.81
CA THR A 219 15.18 7.38 23.60
C THR A 219 15.06 6.86 25.03
N GLU A 220 15.29 7.74 26.00
CA GLU A 220 15.15 7.47 27.42
C GLU A 220 14.00 8.28 28.02
N PHE A 221 13.30 7.69 28.97
CA PHE A 221 12.29 8.40 29.76
C PHE A 221 12.95 9.03 30.98
N VAL A 222 13.10 10.35 30.95
CA VAL A 222 13.66 11.12 32.08
C VAL A 222 12.57 12.09 32.57
N ASN A 223 12.18 11.97 33.84
CA ASN A 223 11.16 12.83 34.48
C ASN A 223 9.82 12.92 33.72
N GLY A 224 9.37 11.81 33.11
CA GLY A 224 8.11 11.76 32.36
C GLY A 224 8.18 12.35 30.95
N ALA A 225 9.34 12.86 30.52
CA ALA A 225 9.59 13.30 29.15
C ALA A 225 10.46 12.28 28.42
N ILE A 226 10.19 12.10 27.12
CA ILE A 226 11.03 11.29 26.23
C ILE A 226 12.18 12.17 25.76
N VAL A 227 13.41 11.79 26.08
CA VAL A 227 14.63 12.49 25.72
C VAL A 227 15.50 11.53 24.90
N GLY A 228 16.06 12.00 23.79
CA GLY A 228 16.93 11.19 22.94
C GLY A 228 16.48 11.19 21.48
N GLU A 229 17.20 10.43 20.65
CA GLU A 229 17.00 10.39 19.21
C GLU A 229 16.65 8.99 18.73
N ARG A 230 15.80 8.95 17.71
CA ARG A 230 15.42 7.73 16.99
C ARG A 230 15.66 7.92 15.51
N ASN A 231 16.49 7.04 14.97
CA ASN A 231 16.85 6.96 13.56
C ASN A 231 16.32 5.63 13.00
N VAL A 232 15.68 5.71 11.84
CA VAL A 232 15.18 4.54 11.13
C VAL A 232 15.72 4.58 9.72
N PHE A 233 16.50 3.57 9.36
CA PHE A 233 17.06 3.38 8.04
C PHE A 233 16.39 2.16 7.39
N HIS A 234 15.91 2.35 6.18
CA HIS A 234 15.22 1.37 5.37
C HIS A 234 15.96 1.23 4.05
N VAL A 235 16.27 0.00 3.67
CA VAL A 235 16.86 -0.32 2.36
C VAL A 235 16.07 -1.48 1.78
N SER A 236 15.72 -1.36 0.52
CA SER A 236 15.11 -2.42 -0.27
C SER A 236 15.86 -2.57 -1.59
N LEU A 237 16.16 -3.81 -1.91
CA LEU A 237 16.74 -4.22 -3.17
C LEU A 237 15.77 -5.19 -3.83
N SER A 238 15.19 -4.76 -4.93
CA SER A 238 14.21 -5.53 -5.69
C SER A 238 14.81 -6.08 -6.97
N LEU A 239 14.53 -7.35 -7.21
CA LEU A 239 14.86 -8.08 -8.42
C LEU A 239 13.55 -8.58 -9.04
N ILE A 240 13.20 -8.03 -10.20
CA ILE A 240 12.12 -8.59 -11.01
C ILE A 240 12.74 -9.63 -11.92
N LYS A 241 12.10 -10.79 -12.05
CA LYS A 241 12.66 -11.91 -12.81
C LYS A 241 13.09 -11.44 -14.22
N ASP A 242 14.36 -11.70 -14.53
CA ASP A 242 15.00 -11.55 -15.84
C ASP A 242 15.18 -10.12 -16.42
N LEU A 243 14.87 -9.04 -15.69
CA LEU A 243 14.88 -7.71 -16.35
C LEU A 243 15.31 -6.47 -15.55
N VAL A 244 15.08 -6.34 -14.24
CA VAL A 244 15.34 -5.06 -13.53
C VAL A 244 15.87 -5.27 -12.12
N LEU A 245 16.96 -4.56 -11.82
CA LEU A 245 17.44 -4.31 -10.46
C LEU A 245 16.99 -2.92 -10.02
N ALA A 246 16.20 -2.84 -8.96
CA ALA A 246 15.85 -1.59 -8.30
C ALA A 246 16.43 -1.56 -6.89
N LEU A 247 17.21 -0.54 -6.59
CA LEU A 247 17.73 -0.26 -5.26
C LEU A 247 17.06 1.01 -4.74
N ALA A 248 16.40 0.90 -3.60
CA ALA A 248 15.84 2.05 -2.89
C ALA A 248 16.41 2.08 -1.47
N ALA A 249 16.87 3.25 -1.04
CA ALA A 249 17.33 3.52 0.30
C ALA A 249 16.59 4.75 0.84
N GLU A 250 16.04 4.63 2.05
CA GLU A 250 15.35 5.70 2.76
C GLU A 250 15.90 5.80 4.19
N LEU A 251 16.27 7.01 4.59
CA LEU A 251 16.71 7.35 5.93
C LEU A 251 15.70 8.29 6.56
N ARG A 252 15.25 8.00 7.78
CA ARG A 252 14.34 8.82 8.59
C ARG A 252 14.99 9.14 9.93
N ILE A 253 15.08 10.42 10.28
CA ILE A 253 15.73 10.93 11.49
C ILE A 253 14.74 11.84 12.22
N LEU A 254 14.64 11.69 13.54
CA LEU A 254 13.88 12.62 14.37
C LEU A 254 14.79 13.77 14.86
N VAL A 255 14.58 14.99 14.37
CA VAL A 255 15.31 16.20 14.79
C VAL A 255 14.34 17.12 15.52
N ARG A 256 14.54 17.35 16.83
CA ARG A 256 13.74 18.28 17.64
C ARG A 256 12.22 18.14 17.43
N ASN A 257 11.70 16.92 17.56
CA ASN A 257 10.28 16.56 17.38
C ASN A 257 9.74 16.64 15.92
N THR A 258 10.62 16.82 14.94
CA THR A 258 10.29 16.84 13.51
C THR A 258 10.95 15.65 12.81
N HIS A 259 10.21 14.93 11.96
CA HIS A 259 10.81 13.84 11.20
C HIS A 259 11.39 14.38 9.90
N VAL A 260 12.70 14.27 9.73
CA VAL A 260 13.38 14.54 8.46
C VAL A 260 13.65 13.20 7.79
N TYR A 261 13.51 13.13 6.49
CA TYR A 261 13.85 11.93 5.73
C TYR A 261 14.57 12.27 4.44
N ALA A 262 15.40 11.36 4.00
CA ALA A 262 16.10 11.40 2.73
C ALA A 262 15.90 10.05 2.05
N PHE A 263 15.75 10.05 0.73
CA PHE A 263 15.64 8.83 -0.04
C PHE A 263 16.45 8.94 -1.32
N ALA A 264 16.92 7.80 -1.79
CA ALA A 264 17.56 7.64 -3.08
C ALA A 264 17.10 6.31 -3.66
N GLU A 265 16.68 6.36 -4.92
CA GLU A 265 16.24 5.21 -5.69
C GLU A 265 17.07 5.15 -6.97
N HIS A 266 17.44 3.94 -7.36
CA HIS A 266 18.17 3.66 -8.57
C HIS A 266 17.62 2.40 -9.20
N GLU A 267 17.19 2.50 -10.45
CA GLU A 267 16.66 1.39 -11.23
C GLU A 267 17.54 1.18 -12.47
N ASN A 268 17.81 -0.08 -12.79
CA ASN A 268 18.61 -0.46 -13.95
C ASN A 268 18.02 -1.71 -14.61
N ASP A 269 17.84 -1.65 -15.93
CA ASP A 269 17.33 -2.74 -16.76
C ASP A 269 18.34 -3.87 -17.06
N LEU A 270 19.55 -3.79 -16.48
CA LEU A 270 20.67 -4.74 -16.63
C LEU A 270 21.01 -5.11 -18.08
N GLY A 271 20.60 -4.29 -19.06
CA GLY A 271 20.81 -4.56 -20.48
C GLY A 271 19.85 -5.57 -21.13
N SER A 272 18.81 -6.06 -20.44
CA SER A 272 17.83 -7.02 -21.00
C SER A 272 16.94 -6.45 -22.10
N SER A 273 16.91 -5.11 -22.25
CA SER A 273 16.15 -4.38 -23.27
C SER A 273 16.37 -4.92 -24.71
N LYS A 274 17.52 -5.55 -24.99
CA LYS A 274 17.88 -6.09 -26.31
C LYS A 274 17.25 -7.44 -26.65
N ASP A 275 16.84 -8.22 -25.66
CA ASP A 275 16.33 -9.60 -25.85
C ASP A 275 14.79 -9.66 -25.81
N LEU A 276 14.12 -8.52 -25.61
CA LEU A 276 12.67 -8.38 -25.77
C LEU A 276 12.32 -8.26 -27.26
N ASN A 277 11.57 -9.24 -27.79
CA ASN A 277 11.11 -9.22 -29.18
C ASN A 277 10.27 -7.95 -29.43
N GLY A 278 10.78 -7.05 -30.28
CA GLY A 278 10.16 -5.75 -30.58
C GLY A 278 10.79 -4.52 -29.92
N ASN A 279 11.93 -4.65 -29.22
CA ASN A 279 12.72 -3.54 -28.63
C ASN A 279 11.87 -2.31 -28.21
N PRO A 280 11.06 -2.43 -27.13
CA PRO A 280 10.17 -1.35 -26.70
C PRO A 280 10.92 -0.05 -26.32
N THR A 281 12.23 -0.14 -26.11
CA THR A 281 13.12 0.99 -25.79
C THR A 281 13.46 1.83 -27.03
N GLU A 282 13.52 1.23 -28.23
CA GLU A 282 13.70 1.96 -29.50
C GLU A 282 12.44 2.72 -29.92
N VAL A 283 11.27 2.14 -29.67
CA VAL A 283 9.97 2.74 -30.04
C VAL A 283 9.58 3.91 -29.13
N TYR A 284 9.95 3.88 -27.83
CA TYR A 284 9.55 4.90 -26.85
C TYR A 284 10.67 5.84 -26.36
N ARG A 285 11.93 5.69 -26.83
CA ARG A 285 13.10 6.48 -26.37
C ARG A 285 13.21 6.61 -24.84
N ARG A 286 12.85 5.57 -24.08
CA ARG A 286 12.98 5.57 -22.61
C ARG A 286 14.40 5.22 -22.20
N MET A 287 14.96 5.91 -21.21
CA MET A 287 16.31 5.63 -20.70
C MET A 287 16.35 4.26 -19.98
N ARG A 288 17.43 3.50 -20.20
CA ARG A 288 17.65 2.12 -19.70
C ARG A 288 17.89 2.00 -18.19
N HIS A 289 18.17 3.11 -17.54
CA HIS A 289 18.33 3.22 -16.08
C HIS A 289 17.76 4.56 -15.63
N GLY A 290 17.38 4.66 -14.36
CA GLY A 290 16.87 5.89 -13.76
C GLY A 290 17.34 6.01 -12.32
N SER A 291 17.62 7.23 -11.89
CA SER A 291 17.90 7.51 -10.49
C SER A 291 17.03 8.65 -10.03
N SER A 292 16.47 8.54 -8.84
CA SER A 292 15.81 9.64 -8.17
C SER A 292 16.41 9.80 -6.78
N TYR A 293 16.43 11.01 -6.27
CA TYR A 293 16.72 11.22 -4.87
C TYR A 293 15.90 12.39 -4.36
N GLY A 294 15.59 12.36 -3.07
CA GLY A 294 14.84 13.42 -2.46
C GLY A 294 15.10 13.54 -0.98
N VAL A 295 14.67 14.68 -0.46
CA VAL A 295 14.68 14.99 0.96
C VAL A 295 13.32 15.55 1.32
N GLY A 296 12.85 15.24 2.52
CA GLY A 296 11.58 15.74 3.00
C GLY A 296 11.54 15.92 4.50
N VAL A 297 10.56 16.69 4.93
CA VAL A 297 10.34 17.01 6.33
C VAL A 297 8.86 16.81 6.63
N LYS A 298 8.58 16.12 7.73
CA LYS A 298 7.24 15.92 8.27
C LYS A 298 7.10 16.70 9.57
N LEU A 299 6.29 17.75 9.50
CA LEU A 299 5.91 18.64 10.60
C LEU A 299 4.47 18.34 11.00
N GLY A 300 4.28 17.51 12.03
CA GLY A 300 2.96 17.05 12.45
C GLY A 300 2.25 16.24 11.35
N LEU A 301 1.16 16.79 10.82
CA LEU A 301 0.36 16.20 9.75
C LEU A 301 0.82 16.61 8.34
N VAL A 302 1.70 17.60 8.22
CA VAL A 302 2.17 18.11 6.92
C VAL A 302 3.48 17.43 6.55
N ARG A 303 3.54 16.93 5.31
CA ARG A 303 4.73 16.31 4.71
C ARG A 303 5.15 17.14 3.50
N ALA A 304 6.36 17.69 3.53
CA ALA A 304 6.94 18.45 2.43
C ALA A 304 8.13 17.68 1.85
N GLU A 305 8.15 17.47 0.54
CA GLU A 305 9.19 16.72 -0.17
C GLU A 305 9.79 17.53 -1.29
N TYR A 306 11.08 17.38 -1.47
CA TYR A 306 11.79 17.79 -2.65
C TYR A 306 12.44 16.54 -3.26
N ALA A 307 12.02 16.20 -4.47
CA ALA A 307 12.55 15.07 -5.22
C ALA A 307 13.16 15.55 -6.53
N VAL A 308 14.30 14.99 -6.89
CA VAL A 308 14.99 15.24 -8.16
C VAL A 308 15.06 13.93 -8.91
N ASP A 309 14.47 13.91 -10.11
CA ASP A 309 14.64 12.83 -11.07
C ASP A 309 15.83 13.15 -11.99
N HIS A 310 16.82 12.26 -12.01
CA HIS A 310 18.03 12.41 -12.82
C HIS A 310 17.80 12.15 -14.32
N ASN A 311 16.66 11.55 -14.71
CA ASN A 311 16.36 11.29 -16.11
C ASN A 311 15.71 12.49 -16.83
N SER A 312 15.00 13.34 -16.09
CA SER A 312 14.35 14.56 -16.62
C SER A 312 15.11 15.84 -16.28
N GLY A 313 16.04 15.81 -15.32
CA GLY A 313 16.82 16.98 -14.89
C GLY A 313 15.99 18.03 -14.13
N THR A 314 14.73 17.73 -13.84
CA THR A 314 13.78 18.63 -13.16
C THR A 314 13.60 18.19 -11.70
N GLY A 315 13.93 19.08 -10.77
CA GLY A 315 13.57 18.94 -9.36
C GLY A 315 12.14 19.42 -9.13
N LEU A 316 11.32 18.61 -8.48
CA LEU A 316 9.94 18.92 -8.14
C LEU A 316 9.79 18.99 -6.62
N VAL A 317 9.29 20.13 -6.12
CA VAL A 317 8.79 20.22 -4.75
C VAL A 317 7.37 19.65 -4.76
N LEU A 318 7.18 18.52 -4.09
CA LEU A 318 5.88 17.91 -3.87
C LEU A 318 5.43 18.24 -2.43
N PRO A 319 4.53 19.22 -2.25
CA PRO A 319 3.79 19.32 -1.01
C PRO A 319 2.81 18.13 -0.96
N VAL A 320 3.14 17.08 -0.21
CA VAL A 320 2.24 15.94 -0.03
C VAL A 320 1.20 16.30 1.04
N TRP A 321 0.11 16.92 0.61
CA TRP A 321 -1.10 17.19 1.42
C TRP A 321 -2.01 15.96 1.56
N ARG A 322 -1.45 14.75 1.65
CA ARG A 322 -2.23 13.53 1.88
C ARG A 322 -2.28 13.19 3.37
N GLU A 323 -3.17 13.90 4.09
CA GLU A 323 -3.99 13.36 5.20
C GLU A 323 -4.97 14.36 5.85
N ILE A 324 -5.20 15.57 5.31
CA ILE A 324 -6.17 16.54 5.89
C ILE A 324 -7.32 16.96 4.94
N LEU A 325 -7.24 16.73 3.63
CA LEU A 325 -8.32 17.12 2.69
C LEU A 325 -9.45 16.09 2.51
N ARG A 326 -9.65 15.19 3.48
CA ARG A 326 -10.97 14.55 3.71
C ARG A 326 -11.79 15.25 4.81
N TYR A 327 -11.27 16.33 5.41
CA TYR A 327 -11.97 17.06 6.47
C TYR A 327 -12.16 18.57 6.22
N ALA A 328 -11.60 19.13 5.16
CA ALA A 328 -11.85 20.52 4.78
C ALA A 328 -12.25 20.55 3.30
N GLY A 329 -13.56 20.49 3.04
CA GLY A 329 -14.10 20.71 1.70
C GLY A 329 -13.75 22.11 1.22
N PHE A 330 -12.94 22.18 0.17
CA PHE A 330 -12.77 23.38 -0.64
C PHE A 330 -12.65 22.94 -2.09
N ASP A 331 -13.77 23.05 -2.79
CA ASP A 331 -13.82 23.15 -4.24
C ASP A 331 -13.15 24.45 -4.68
N SER A 332 -12.51 24.44 -5.83
CA SER A 332 -12.20 25.65 -6.59
C SER A 332 -12.19 25.32 -8.08
N TYR A 333 -13.33 25.65 -8.71
CA TYR A 333 -13.62 25.94 -10.13
C TYR A 333 -12.77 25.29 -11.21
#